data_AF-A0A1C4Z8S2-F1
#
_entry.id   AF-A0A1C4Z8S2-F1
#
_cell.length_a   1.000
_cell.length_b   1.000
_cell.length_c   1.000
_cell.angle_alpha   90.00
_cell.angle_beta   90.00
_cell.angle_gamma   90.00
#
_symmetry.space_group_name_H-M   'P 1'
#
loop_
_entity.id
_entity.type
_entity.pdbx_description
1 polymer ?
#
loop_
_entity_poly.entity_id
_entity_poly.type
_entity_poly.pdbx_seq_one_letter_code
_entity_poly.pdbx_strand_id
1 'polypeptide(L)'
;MSRPGPPVPRAGAVLPRRHLPMRPAWLCRVCAAQWPCPPARLDLPTEFHGHRVALAFYLAAALRDAMDDMYRLGGRPDRAAMHARFLGWLSRPAPPDRAPLTARSDEARARVDIPDIRGGAGRRSCSILERGASAGERDHCFPDRA
;
A
#
# COMPACT_ATOMS: atom_id res chain seq x y z
N MET A 1 44.99 46.43 28.72
CA MET A 1 44.66 45.81 27.43
C MET A 1 43.74 44.62 27.70
N SER A 2 42.43 44.83 27.78
CA SER A 2 41.48 43.76 28.11
C SER A 2 41.26 42.87 26.88
N ARG A 3 41.54 41.57 27.01
CA ARG A 3 41.22 40.60 25.95
C ARG A 3 39.70 40.38 25.93
N PRO A 4 39.03 40.41 24.77
CA PRO A 4 37.64 40.01 24.68
C PRO A 4 37.52 38.51 25.00
N GLY A 5 36.53 38.15 25.81
CA GLY A 5 36.22 36.75 26.12
C GLY A 5 35.70 35.99 24.89
N PRO A 6 35.77 34.64 24.90
CA PRO A 6 35.29 33.82 23.80
C PRO A 6 33.77 34.01 23.61
N PRO A 7 33.25 33.93 22.37
CA PRO A 7 31.81 34.02 22.15
C PRO A 7 31.12 32.86 22.87
N VAL A 8 30.22 33.19 23.81
CA VAL A 8 29.30 32.23 24.40
C VAL A 8 28.43 31.64 23.28
N PRO A 9 28.35 30.30 23.12
CA PRO A 9 27.38 29.71 22.22
C PRO A 9 25.98 30.08 22.71
N ARG A 10 25.21 30.77 21.87
CA ARG A 10 23.82 31.12 22.18
C ARG A 10 23.05 29.85 22.55
N ALA A 11 22.49 29.83 23.75
CA ALA A 11 21.57 28.79 24.18
C ALA A 11 20.44 28.66 23.15
N GLY A 12 20.28 27.46 22.62
CA GLY A 12 19.21 27.14 21.67
C GLY A 12 19.68 26.44 20.40
N ALA A 13 20.59 25.47 20.48
CA ALA A 13 20.63 24.45 19.44
C ALA A 13 19.29 23.69 19.50
N VAL A 14 18.30 24.14 18.73
CA VAL A 14 17.07 23.38 18.50
C VAL A 14 17.51 22.14 17.73
N LEU A 15 17.72 21.04 18.44
CA LEU A 15 17.91 19.75 17.79
C LEU A 15 16.71 19.56 16.85
N PRO A 16 16.93 19.21 15.58
CA PRO A 16 15.85 19.06 14.61
C PRO A 16 14.82 18.10 15.19
N ARG A 17 13.58 18.57 15.35
CA ARG A 17 12.50 17.75 15.91
C ARG A 17 12.21 16.62 14.92
N ARG A 18 12.36 15.38 15.36
CA ARG A 18 12.09 14.20 14.53
C ARG A 18 10.63 14.17 14.11
N HIS A 19 10.39 14.02 12.81
CA HIS A 19 9.05 13.93 12.24
C HIS A 19 8.43 12.53 12.48
N LEU A 20 8.05 12.26 13.73
CA LEU A 20 7.46 10.99 14.16
C LEU A 20 5.93 10.94 13.98
N PRO A 21 5.34 9.74 13.83
CA PRO A 21 3.90 9.58 13.73
C PRO A 21 3.18 9.84 15.07
N MET A 22 1.95 10.33 14.98
CA MET A 22 1.01 10.48 16.07
C MET A 22 -0.17 9.54 15.84
N ARG A 23 -0.32 8.52 16.70
CA ARG A 23 -1.45 7.59 16.67
C ARG A 23 -2.65 8.16 17.44
N PRO A 24 -3.90 7.84 17.05
CA PRO A 24 -4.31 7.01 15.92
C PRO A 24 -4.52 7.79 14.62
N ALA A 25 -4.26 9.09 14.60
CA ALA A 25 -4.52 9.96 13.44
C ALA A 25 -3.50 9.78 12.29
N TRP A 26 -2.33 9.19 12.59
CA TRP A 26 -1.21 9.01 11.65
C TRP A 26 -0.77 10.33 11.00
N LEU A 27 -0.78 11.40 11.79
CA LEU A 27 -0.24 12.71 11.44
C LEU A 27 1.17 12.89 12.02
N CYS A 28 1.96 13.77 11.44
CA CYS A 28 3.27 14.11 11.96
C CYS A 28 3.16 15.00 13.19
N ARG A 29 3.90 14.69 14.26
CA ARG A 29 3.94 15.50 15.49
C ARG A 29 4.49 16.92 15.32
N VAL A 30 5.28 17.14 14.27
CA VAL A 30 5.98 18.42 14.05
C VAL A 30 5.20 19.32 13.09
N CYS A 31 4.75 18.77 11.96
CA CYS A 31 4.11 19.55 10.90
C CYS A 31 2.62 19.26 10.70
N ALA A 32 2.01 18.36 11.48
CA ALA A 32 0.61 17.92 11.37
C ALA A 32 0.19 17.33 9.99
N ALA A 33 1.10 17.23 9.02
CA ALA A 33 0.84 16.58 7.74
C ALA A 33 0.70 15.05 7.89
N GLN A 34 0.07 14.39 6.92
CA GLN A 34 -0.04 12.93 6.89
C GLN A 34 1.35 12.27 7.00
N TRP A 35 1.50 11.36 7.94
CA TRP A 35 2.73 10.61 8.11
C TRP A 35 2.74 9.37 7.18
N PRO A 36 3.84 9.08 6.46
CA PRO A 36 5.12 9.81 6.43
C PRO A 36 5.03 11.13 5.65
N CYS A 37 5.34 12.22 6.34
CA CYS A 37 5.38 13.57 5.76
C CYS A 37 6.69 13.78 4.96
N PRO A 38 6.77 14.79 4.07
CA PRO A 38 7.96 14.97 3.24
C PRO A 38 9.28 15.05 4.02
N PRO A 39 9.40 15.77 5.14
CA PRO A 39 10.62 15.75 5.96
C PRO A 39 10.95 14.36 6.52
N ALA A 40 9.94 13.63 7.04
CA ALA A 40 10.14 12.25 7.52
C ALA A 40 10.68 11.32 6.42
N ARG A 41 10.22 11.48 5.17
CA ARG A 41 10.70 10.68 4.04
C ARG A 41 12.16 10.96 3.67
N LEU A 42 12.67 12.15 4.01
CA LEU A 42 14.08 12.52 3.85
C LEU A 42 14.94 12.06 5.03
N ASP A 43 14.41 12.17 6.25
CA ASP A 43 15.12 11.83 7.48
C ASP A 43 15.26 10.31 7.66
N LEU A 44 14.20 9.54 7.39
CA LEU A 44 14.17 8.10 7.63
C LEU A 44 15.26 7.32 6.87
N PRO A 45 15.53 7.56 5.58
CA PRO A 45 16.65 6.93 4.89
C PRO A 45 18.01 7.25 5.49
N THR A 46 18.17 8.46 6.05
CA THR A 46 19.40 8.89 6.73
C THR A 46 19.57 8.16 8.06
N GLU A 47 18.48 8.00 8.81
CA GLU A 47 18.49 7.26 10.08
C GLU A 47 18.75 5.75 9.90
N PHE A 48 18.22 5.17 8.81
CA PHE A 48 18.42 3.76 8.46
C PHE A 48 19.55 3.56 7.43
N HIS A 49 20.57 4.42 7.46
CA HIS A 49 21.69 4.34 6.52
C HIS A 49 22.31 2.93 6.51
N GLY A 50 22.51 2.35 5.32
CA GLY A 50 23.02 0.98 5.15
C GLY A 50 21.98 -0.14 5.40
N HIS A 51 20.78 0.18 5.90
CA HIS A 51 19.77 -0.80 6.32
C HIS A 51 18.40 -0.58 5.66
N ARG A 52 18.37 -0.51 4.32
CA ARG A 52 17.13 -0.27 3.56
C ARG A 52 16.04 -1.31 3.81
N VAL A 53 16.41 -2.57 4.01
CA VAL A 53 15.46 -3.64 4.34
C VAL A 53 14.80 -3.37 5.68
N ALA A 54 15.57 -2.95 6.69
CA ALA A 54 15.03 -2.58 8.00
C ALA A 54 14.08 -1.38 7.91
N LEU A 55 14.40 -0.37 7.09
CA LEU A 55 13.50 0.75 6.82
C LEU A 55 12.18 0.29 6.19
N ALA A 56 12.24 -0.61 5.20
CA ALA A 56 11.04 -1.14 4.56
C ALA A 56 10.16 -1.92 5.55
N PHE A 57 10.77 -2.76 6.40
CA PHE A 57 10.05 -3.47 7.46
C PHE A 57 9.42 -2.53 8.48
N TYR A 58 10.17 -1.51 8.93
CA TYR A 58 9.66 -0.49 9.83
C TYR A 58 8.42 0.21 9.25
N LEU A 59 8.48 0.63 7.98
CA LEU A 59 7.35 1.28 7.30
C LEU A 59 6.19 0.33 7.00
N ALA A 60 6.45 -0.96 6.76
CA ALA A 60 5.41 -1.97 6.58
C ALA A 60 4.65 -2.26 7.88
N ALA A 61 5.36 -2.34 9.01
CA ALA A 61 4.72 -2.46 10.32
C ALA A 61 3.88 -1.21 10.63
N ALA A 62 4.43 -0.02 10.37
CA ALA A 62 3.72 1.24 10.54
C ALA A 62 2.47 1.33 9.64
N LEU A 63 2.54 0.87 8.39
CA LEU A 63 1.40 0.78 7.49
C LEU A 63 0.30 -0.12 8.08
N ARG A 64 0.67 -1.30 8.59
CA ARG A 64 -0.31 -2.22 9.19
C ARG A 64 -1.00 -1.58 10.39
N ASP A 65 -0.24 -1.00 11.31
CA ASP A 65 -0.81 -0.32 12.48
C ASP A 65 -1.72 0.85 12.07
N ALA A 66 -1.37 1.57 10.99
CA ALA A 66 -2.17 2.66 10.47
C ALA A 66 -3.51 2.22 9.90
N MET A 67 -3.50 1.13 9.14
CA MET A 67 -4.72 0.50 8.65
C MET A 67 -5.61 0.08 9.82
N ASP A 68 -5.04 -0.61 10.81
CA ASP A 68 -5.78 -1.10 11.97
C ASP A 68 -6.39 0.05 12.80
N ASP A 69 -5.64 1.13 13.02
CA ASP A 69 -6.15 2.32 13.71
C ASP A 69 -7.28 3.01 12.93
N MET A 70 -7.13 3.17 11.62
CA MET A 70 -8.18 3.78 10.79
C MET A 70 -9.45 2.92 10.77
N TYR A 71 -9.32 1.58 10.73
CA TYR A 71 -10.47 0.69 10.83
C TYR A 71 -11.17 0.79 12.20
N ARG A 72 -10.41 0.90 13.30
CA ARG A 72 -10.97 1.09 14.65
C ARG A 72 -11.75 2.40 14.79
N LEU A 73 -11.33 3.44 14.08
CA LEU A 73 -12.04 4.72 14.02
C LEU A 73 -13.25 4.70 13.05
N GLY A 74 -13.62 3.54 12.51
CA GLY A 74 -14.74 3.39 11.57
C GLY A 74 -14.40 3.76 10.13
N GLY A 75 -13.15 4.12 9.85
CA GLY A 75 -12.67 4.41 8.50
C GLY A 75 -12.61 3.17 7.60
N ARG A 76 -12.59 3.42 6.29
CA ARG A 76 -12.29 2.44 5.25
C ARG A 76 -11.17 2.99 4.35
N PRO A 77 -9.91 2.96 4.82
CA PRO A 77 -8.79 3.47 4.04
C PRO A 77 -8.60 2.66 2.76
N ASP A 78 -8.31 3.35 1.65
CA ASP A 78 -7.86 2.70 0.43
C ASP A 78 -6.48 2.07 0.64
N ARG A 79 -6.41 0.76 0.45
CA ARG A 79 -5.18 -0.04 0.64
C ARG A 79 -4.09 0.38 -0.34
N ALA A 80 -4.45 0.71 -1.58
CA ALA A 80 -3.49 1.10 -2.60
C ALA A 80 -2.85 2.45 -2.27
N ALA A 81 -3.67 3.46 -1.94
CA ALA A 81 -3.19 4.77 -1.49
C ALA A 81 -2.31 4.68 -0.22
N MET A 82 -2.70 3.84 0.74
CA MET A 82 -1.92 3.63 1.96
C MET A 82 -0.57 2.98 1.66
N HIS A 83 -0.54 1.94 0.82
CA HIS A 83 0.70 1.32 0.38
C HIS A 83 1.61 2.32 -0.36
N ALA A 84 1.06 3.09 -1.30
CA ALA A 84 1.80 4.12 -2.04
C ALA A 84 2.37 5.20 -1.09
N ARG A 85 1.63 5.58 -0.05
CA ARG A 85 2.06 6.58 0.93
C ARG A 85 3.24 6.10 1.79
N PHE A 86 3.20 4.87 2.29
CA PHE A 86 4.22 4.34 3.20
C PHE A 86 5.42 3.76 2.45
N LEU A 87 5.20 2.99 1.39
CA LEU A 87 6.21 2.17 0.73
C LEU A 87 6.49 2.60 -0.72
N GLY A 88 5.57 3.31 -1.37
CA GLY A 88 5.66 3.65 -2.80
C GLY A 88 6.89 4.47 -3.19
N TRP A 89 7.48 5.21 -2.25
CA TRP A 89 8.68 6.02 -2.46
C TRP A 89 9.99 5.30 -2.10
N LEU A 90 9.93 4.07 -1.56
CA LEU A 90 11.12 3.24 -1.31
C LEU A 90 11.57 2.47 -2.55
N SER A 91 10.65 2.26 -3.50
CA SER A 91 10.94 1.58 -4.76
C SER A 91 11.90 2.41 -5.60
N ARG A 92 13.07 1.86 -5.91
CA ARG A 92 13.87 2.40 -7.01
C ARG A 92 13.04 2.21 -8.29
N PRO A 93 12.92 3.22 -9.16
CA PRO A 93 12.28 3.01 -10.46
C PRO A 93 12.93 1.80 -11.12
N ALA A 94 12.08 0.88 -11.60
CA ALA A 94 12.56 -0.25 -12.38
C ALA A 94 13.32 0.33 -13.59
N PRO A 95 14.47 -0.24 -13.99
CA PRO A 95 15.06 0.07 -15.28
C PRO A 95 13.99 -0.12 -16.36
N PRO A 96 13.97 0.71 -17.42
CA PRO A 96 12.93 0.66 -18.44
C PRO A 96 12.84 -0.69 -19.18
N ASP A 97 13.83 -1.59 -19.01
CA ASP A 97 13.85 -2.92 -19.61
C ASP A 97 13.05 -3.98 -18.85
N ARG A 98 12.62 -3.71 -17.61
CA ARG A 98 11.79 -4.64 -16.85
C ARG A 98 10.33 -4.42 -17.23
N ALA A 99 9.93 -5.04 -18.33
CA ALA A 99 8.53 -5.14 -18.70
C ALA A 99 7.69 -5.65 -17.48
N PRO A 100 6.49 -5.09 -17.24
CA PRO A 100 5.63 -5.55 -16.16
C PRO A 100 5.35 -7.04 -16.28
N LEU A 101 5.51 -7.80 -15.19
CA LEU A 101 5.22 -9.23 -15.15
C LEU A 101 3.74 -9.55 -15.49
N THR A 102 2.87 -8.53 -15.50
CA THR A 102 1.47 -8.63 -15.92
C THR A 102 1.30 -8.90 -17.42
N ALA A 103 2.30 -8.58 -18.26
CA ALA A 103 2.26 -8.92 -19.69
C ALA A 103 2.40 -10.44 -19.94
N ARG A 104 3.03 -11.20 -19.04
CA ARG A 104 3.15 -12.67 -19.15
C ARG A 104 1.90 -13.43 -18.72
N SER A 105 0.94 -12.77 -18.06
CA SER A 105 -0.28 -13.42 -17.58
C SER A 105 -1.35 -13.59 -18.65
N ASP A 106 -1.39 -12.71 -19.66
CA ASP A 106 -2.34 -12.83 -20.78
C ASP A 106 -1.90 -13.88 -21.82
N GLU A 107 -0.59 -14.15 -21.93
CA GLU A 107 -0.04 -15.12 -22.90
C GLU A 107 -0.06 -16.58 -22.39
N ALA A 108 -0.27 -16.79 -21.08
CA ALA A 108 -0.30 -18.12 -20.45
C ALA A 108 -1.67 -18.83 -20.54
N ARG A 109 -2.56 -18.41 -21.45
CA ARG A 109 -3.82 -19.11 -21.79
C ARG A 109 -3.69 -20.04 -23.00
N ALA A 110 -2.47 -20.37 -23.42
CA ALA A 110 -2.21 -21.45 -24.37
C ALA A 110 -2.20 -22.80 -23.63
N ARG A 111 -3.29 -23.56 -23.82
CA ARG A 111 -3.51 -25.00 -23.59
C ARG A 111 -2.39 -25.74 -22.84
N VAL A 112 -2.64 -26.06 -21.57
CA VAL A 112 -1.94 -27.15 -20.91
C VAL A 112 -2.59 -28.46 -21.38
N ASP A 113 -1.92 -29.19 -22.27
CA ASP A 113 -2.30 -30.57 -22.60
C ASP A 113 -1.90 -31.47 -21.43
N ILE A 114 -2.88 -31.85 -20.62
CA ILE A 114 -2.72 -32.83 -19.54
C ILE A 114 -2.82 -34.23 -20.18
N PRO A 115 -1.77 -35.08 -20.13
CA PRO A 115 -1.88 -36.45 -20.61
C PRO A 115 -2.82 -37.26 -19.72
N ASP A 116 -3.68 -38.05 -20.36
CA ASP A 116 -4.67 -38.93 -19.74
C ASP A 116 -3.97 -40.07 -18.98
N ILE A 117 -3.99 -39.99 -17.64
CA ILE A 117 -3.56 -41.04 -16.72
C ILE A 117 -4.81 -41.70 -16.13
N ARG A 118 -5.64 -42.38 -16.93
CA ARG A 118 -6.42 -43.53 -16.43
C ARG A 118 -7.03 -44.38 -17.54
N GLY A 119 -6.42 -45.55 -17.74
CA GLY A 119 -7.14 -46.67 -18.31
C GLY A 119 -8.30 -47.11 -17.41
N GLY A 120 -9.41 -47.49 -18.03
CA GLY A 120 -10.29 -48.52 -17.50
C GLY A 120 -11.64 -48.07 -16.94
N ALA A 121 -12.65 -48.22 -17.79
CA ALA A 121 -14.01 -48.70 -17.49
C ALA A 121 -14.93 -47.88 -16.58
N GLY A 122 -16.06 -47.45 -17.16
CA GLY A 122 -17.30 -47.20 -16.43
C GLY A 122 -17.91 -45.83 -16.65
N ARG A 123 -18.65 -45.67 -17.75
CA ARG A 123 -19.57 -44.54 -17.92
C ARG A 123 -20.62 -44.59 -16.81
N ARG A 124 -20.63 -43.58 -15.92
CA ARG A 124 -21.81 -43.22 -15.14
C ARG A 124 -22.05 -41.73 -15.32
N SER A 125 -23.03 -41.41 -16.16
CA SER A 125 -23.60 -40.08 -16.29
C SER A 125 -24.44 -39.78 -15.04
N CYS A 126 -24.22 -38.62 -14.43
CA CYS A 126 -25.22 -37.95 -13.62
C CYS A 126 -25.22 -36.47 -14.03
N SER A 127 -26.19 -36.11 -14.85
CA SER A 127 -26.46 -34.74 -15.30
C SER A 127 -26.99 -33.94 -14.11
N ILE A 128 -26.15 -33.09 -13.53
CA ILE A 128 -26.62 -31.99 -12.71
C ILE A 128 -27.27 -30.98 -13.67
N LEU A 129 -28.56 -30.77 -13.44
CA LEU A 129 -29.43 -29.81 -14.10
C LEU A 129 -28.91 -28.39 -13.86
N GLU A 130 -28.17 -27.84 -14.82
CA GLU A 130 -27.94 -26.40 -14.93
C GLU A 130 -29.20 -25.75 -15.49
N ARG A 131 -30.01 -25.22 -14.57
CA ARG A 131 -31.19 -24.40 -14.83
C ARG A 131 -30.68 -22.98 -15.13
N GLY A 132 -30.62 -22.59 -16.40
CA GLY A 132 -30.13 -21.27 -16.81
C GLY A 132 -30.78 -20.76 -18.10
N ALA A 133 -32.00 -20.25 -18.00
CA ALA A 133 -32.69 -19.38 -18.97
C ALA A 133 -33.90 -18.80 -18.21
N SER A 134 -34.29 -17.53 -18.26
CA SER A 134 -33.92 -16.38 -19.08
C SER A 134 -34.52 -15.13 -18.42
N ALA A 135 -34.02 -13.96 -18.83
CA ALA A 135 -34.72 -12.69 -19.03
C ALA A 135 -35.67 -12.14 -17.94
N GLY A 136 -35.38 -10.92 -17.49
CA GLY A 136 -36.29 -10.14 -16.66
C GLY A 136 -35.87 -8.67 -16.57
N GLU A 137 -35.71 -8.05 -17.74
CA GLU A 137 -35.77 -6.60 -17.98
C GLU A 137 -36.82 -5.95 -17.06
N ARG A 138 -36.42 -4.92 -16.31
CA ARG A 138 -37.35 -4.06 -15.56
C ARG A 138 -36.96 -2.62 -15.74
N ASP A 139 -37.34 -2.10 -16.91
CA ASP A 139 -37.64 -0.70 -17.16
C ASP A 139 -38.48 -0.14 -16.00
N HIS A 140 -37.84 0.65 -15.13
CA HIS A 140 -38.56 1.48 -14.17
C HIS A 140 -38.91 2.80 -14.86
N CYS A 141 -40.05 2.79 -15.54
CA CYS A 141 -40.72 4.01 -15.98
C CYS A 141 -41.30 4.71 -14.74
N PHE A 142 -40.75 5.86 -14.42
CA PHE A 142 -41.17 6.75 -13.34
C PHE A 142 -42.26 7.69 -13.87
N PRO A 143 -43.50 7.71 -13.36
CA PRO A 143 -44.42 8.78 -13.69
C PRO A 143 -44.23 9.99 -12.76
N ASP A 144 -44.09 11.14 -13.41
CA ASP A 144 -44.10 12.48 -12.85
C ASP A 144 -45.54 12.86 -12.42
N ARG A 145 -45.66 13.22 -11.13
CA ARG A 145 -46.48 14.27 -10.50
C ARG A 145 -47.84 14.69 -11.11
N ALA A 146 -48.83 14.79 -10.22
CA ALA A 146 -49.77 15.92 -10.15
C ALA A 146 -49.94 16.33 -8.68
#